data_AF-G0HGG2-F1
#
_entry.id   AF-G0HGG2-F1
#
_cell.length_a   1.000
_cell.length_b   1.000
_cell.length_c   1.000
_cell.angle_alpha   90.00
_cell.angle_beta   90.00
_cell.angle_gamma   90.00
#
_symmetry.space_group_name_H-M   'P 1'
#
loop_
_entity.id
_entity.type
_entity.pdbx_description
1 polymer ?
#
loop_
_entity_poly.entity_id
_entity_poly.type
_entity_poly.pdbx_seq_one_letter_code
_entity_poly.pdbx_strand_id
1 'polypeptide(L)'
;MVELLTGFASSEDSTLLQASYYFDFVLKLVLASGVAFTLPVFLVVLNIMGILPARTIAHSWRVAVIGIVIFSALVTPAADLMSMFLLVVPMVLLYLMALGIAWIHDRRKDRRLAAELKGVI
;
A
#
# COMPACT_ATOMS: atom_id res chain seq x y z
N MET A 1 20.84 -1.06 -19.18
CA MET A 1 20.90 -2.52 -18.87
C MET A 1 19.91 -3.32 -19.72
N VAL A 2 18.68 -2.85 -19.94
CA VAL A 2 17.73 -3.50 -20.86
C VAL A 2 18.21 -3.42 -22.33
N GLU A 3 18.79 -2.29 -22.76
CA GLU A 3 19.36 -2.12 -24.11
C GLU A 3 20.50 -3.09 -24.46
N LEU A 4 21.29 -3.51 -23.45
CA LEU A 4 22.45 -4.37 -23.65
C LEU A 4 22.02 -5.84 -23.82
N LEU A 5 20.89 -6.22 -23.23
CA LEU A 5 20.30 -7.56 -23.37
C LEU A 5 19.45 -7.68 -24.65
N THR A 6 18.83 -6.60 -25.11
CA THR A 6 18.09 -6.58 -26.39
C THR A 6 18.99 -6.63 -27.62
N GLY A 7 20.29 -6.32 -27.47
CA GLY A 7 21.27 -6.41 -28.57
C GLY A 7 21.78 -7.83 -28.87
N PHE A 8 21.51 -8.80 -27.98
CA PHE A 8 21.91 -10.21 -28.16
C PHE A 8 20.74 -11.15 -28.51
N ALA A 9 19.52 -10.63 -28.59
CA ALA A 9 18.33 -11.41 -28.94
C ALA A 9 18.18 -11.49 -30.47
N SER A 10 18.23 -12.70 -31.03
CA SER A 10 17.94 -12.98 -32.43
C SER A 10 16.48 -12.61 -32.77
N SER A 11 16.27 -12.00 -33.94
CA SER A 11 14.97 -11.55 -34.46
C SER A 11 13.93 -12.66 -34.71
N GLU A 12 14.21 -13.89 -34.28
CA GLU A 12 13.34 -15.07 -34.39
C GLU A 12 12.82 -15.60 -33.05
N ASP A 13 13.19 -14.98 -31.92
CA ASP A 13 12.43 -15.18 -30.68
C ASP A 13 11.21 -14.26 -30.73
N SER A 14 10.23 -14.62 -31.55
CA SER A 14 8.85 -14.20 -31.32
C SER A 14 8.50 -14.72 -29.93
N THR A 15 8.74 -13.91 -28.91
CA THR A 15 8.18 -14.12 -27.58
C THR A 15 6.69 -14.01 -27.78
N LEU A 16 6.07 -15.14 -28.13
CA LEU A 16 4.63 -15.32 -28.16
C LEU A 16 4.17 -15.25 -26.71
N LEU A 17 4.20 -14.03 -26.14
CA LEU A 17 3.36 -13.68 -25.02
C LEU A 17 1.94 -13.88 -25.55
N GLN A 18 1.40 -15.08 -25.34
CA GLN A 18 0.00 -15.35 -25.57
C GLN A 18 -0.77 -14.20 -24.92
N ALA A 19 -1.56 -13.48 -25.70
CA ALA A 19 -2.28 -12.31 -25.21
C ALA A 19 -3.07 -12.67 -23.93
N SER A 20 -3.64 -13.88 -23.87
CA SER A 20 -4.29 -14.44 -22.69
C SER A 20 -3.41 -14.44 -21.43
N TYR A 21 -2.14 -14.82 -21.52
CA TYR A 21 -1.22 -14.81 -20.38
C TYR A 21 -0.94 -13.39 -19.87
N TYR A 22 -0.73 -12.45 -20.80
CA TYR A 22 -0.53 -11.04 -20.44
C TYR A 22 -1.80 -10.44 -19.80
N PHE A 23 -2.97 -10.68 -20.38
CA PHE A 23 -4.25 -10.21 -19.83
C PHE A 23 -4.52 -10.80 -18.45
N ASP A 24 -4.29 -12.09 -18.24
CA ASP A 24 -4.45 -12.74 -16.93
C ASP A 24 -3.48 -12.17 -15.89
N PHE A 25 -2.23 -11.91 -16.29
CA PHE A 25 -1.24 -11.28 -15.43
C PHE A 25 -1.66 -9.87 -15.03
N VAL A 26 -2.01 -9.02 -16.00
CA VAL A 26 -2.43 -7.64 -15.76
C VAL A 26 -3.71 -7.61 -14.90
N LEU A 27 -4.69 -8.46 -15.17
CA LEU A 27 -5.91 -8.57 -14.36
C LEU A 27 -5.58 -8.92 -12.91
N LYS A 28 -4.73 -9.91 -12.66
CA LYS A 28 -4.30 -10.27 -11.30
C LYS A 28 -3.60 -9.11 -10.60
N LEU A 29 -2.71 -8.41 -11.30
CA LEU A 29 -1.99 -7.26 -10.76
C LEU A 29 -2.94 -6.11 -10.40
N VAL A 30 -3.87 -5.76 -11.29
CA VAL A 30 -4.85 -4.70 -11.06
C VAL A 30 -5.78 -5.05 -9.89
N LEU A 31 -6.29 -6.27 -9.85
CA LEU A 31 -7.16 -6.71 -8.76
C LEU A 31 -6.42 -6.74 -7.41
N ALA A 32 -5.23 -7.34 -7.37
CA ALA A 32 -4.44 -7.43 -6.15
C ALA A 32 -4.02 -6.03 -5.65
N SER A 33 -3.54 -5.16 -6.54
CA SER A 33 -3.16 -3.79 -6.18
C SER A 33 -4.35 -2.96 -5.68
N GLY A 34 -5.53 -3.08 -6.29
CA GLY A 34 -6.74 -2.39 -5.83
C GLY A 34 -7.14 -2.80 -4.40
N VAL A 35 -7.09 -4.09 -4.10
CA VAL A 35 -7.34 -4.60 -2.73
C VAL A 35 -6.28 -4.06 -1.77
N ALA A 36 -5.01 -4.09 -2.17
CA ALA A 36 -3.90 -3.63 -1.35
C ALA A 36 -3.99 -2.14 -1.00
N PHE A 37 -4.32 -1.30 -1.99
CA PHE A 37 -4.43 0.16 -1.81
C PHE A 37 -5.63 0.54 -0.93
N THR A 38 -6.61 -0.36 -0.81
CA THR A 38 -7.75 -0.18 0.11
C THR A 38 -7.35 -0.43 1.57
N LEU A 39 -6.34 -1.26 1.85
CA LEU A 39 -5.93 -1.60 3.23
C LEU A 39 -5.50 -0.37 4.07
N PRO A 40 -4.64 0.55 3.58
CA PRO A 40 -4.31 1.78 4.31
C PRO A 40 -5.54 2.64 4.62
N VAL A 41 -6.48 2.75 3.69
CA VAL A 41 -7.73 3.50 3.88
C VAL A 41 -8.60 2.84 4.95
N PHE A 42 -8.65 1.50 4.96
CA PHE A 42 -9.39 0.74 5.96
C PHE A 42 -8.88 0.99 7.39
N LEU A 43 -7.57 1.20 7.57
CA LEU A 43 -7.01 1.58 8.88
C LEU A 43 -7.55 2.92 9.38
N VAL A 44 -7.75 3.89 8.49
CA VAL A 44 -8.35 5.20 8.84
C VAL A 44 -9.79 5.02 9.30
N VAL A 45 -10.55 4.19 8.58
CA VAL A 45 -11.95 3.90 8.94
C VAL A 45 -12.03 3.25 10.31
N LEU A 46 -11.17 2.27 10.61
CA LEU A 46 -11.08 1.65 11.94
C LEU A 46 -10.71 2.65 13.04
N ASN A 47 -9.85 3.64 12.74
CA ASN A 47 -9.54 4.72 13.66
C ASN A 47 -10.75 5.60 13.93
N ILE A 48 -11.50 5.99 12.90
CA ILE A 48 -12.70 6.81 13.03
C ILE A 48 -13.79 6.08 13.84
N MET A 49 -13.92 4.75 13.67
CA MET A 49 -14.81 3.92 14.48
C MET A 49 -14.35 3.81 15.95
N GLY A 50 -13.14 4.26 16.28
CA GLY A 50 -12.58 4.16 17.63
C GLY A 50 -12.01 2.78 17.98
N ILE A 51 -11.92 1.87 17.01
CA ILE A 51 -11.42 0.50 17.20
C ILE A 51 -9.89 0.51 17.30
N LEU A 52 -9.23 1.32 16.48
CA LEU A 52 -7.77 1.34 16.37
C LEU A 52 -7.23 2.77 16.57
N PRO A 53 -6.60 3.10 17.70
CA PRO A 53 -6.10 4.45 17.93
C PRO A 53 -4.84 4.73 17.09
N ALA A 54 -4.62 6.01 16.76
CA ALA A 54 -3.52 6.45 15.90
C ALA A 54 -2.14 6.07 16.45
N ARG A 55 -1.98 6.01 17.78
CA ARG A 55 -0.76 5.55 18.45
C ARG A 55 -0.40 4.09 18.11
N THR A 56 -1.40 3.23 17.96
CA THR A 56 -1.19 1.82 17.63
C THR A 56 -0.80 1.70 16.16
N ILE A 57 -1.43 2.48 15.30
CA ILE A 57 -1.03 2.58 13.88
C ILE A 57 0.41 3.03 13.80
N ALA A 58 0.79 4.11 14.51
CA ALA A 58 2.16 4.63 14.54
C ALA A 58 3.18 3.62 15.05
N HIS A 59 2.87 2.88 16.11
CA HIS A 59 3.79 1.90 16.70
C HIS A 59 4.08 0.73 15.75
N SER A 60 3.05 0.30 15.00
CA SER A 60 3.13 -0.82 14.06
C SER A 60 3.67 -0.46 12.68
N TRP A 61 4.29 0.71 12.50
CA TRP A 61 4.76 1.17 11.18
C TRP A 61 5.74 0.22 10.50
N ARG A 62 6.64 -0.42 11.26
CA ARG A 62 7.58 -1.41 10.72
C ARG A 62 6.86 -2.64 10.18
N VAL A 63 5.86 -3.12 10.93
CA VAL A 63 5.05 -4.28 10.54
C VAL A 63 4.24 -3.96 9.29
N ALA A 64 3.68 -2.75 9.20
CA ALA A 64 2.95 -2.30 8.03
C ALA A 64 3.85 -2.24 6.77
N VAL A 65 5.04 -1.63 6.88
CA VAL A 65 6.00 -1.55 5.75
C VAL A 65 6.46 -2.94 5.32
N ILE A 66 6.81 -3.82 6.26
CA ILE A 66 7.20 -5.20 5.95
C ILE A 66 6.05 -5.95 5.27
N GLY A 67 4.82 -5.80 5.76
CA GLY A 67 3.64 -6.40 5.15
C GLY A 67 3.39 -5.91 3.73
N ILE A 68 3.55 -4.61 3.47
CA ILE A 68 3.46 -4.01 2.13
C ILE A 68 4.52 -4.63 1.20
N VAL A 69 5.78 -4.69 1.65
CA VAL A 69 6.88 -5.25 0.87
C VAL A 69 6.66 -6.72 0.53
N ILE A 70 6.26 -7.55 1.50
CA ILE A 70 5.96 -8.97 1.29
C ILE A 70 4.78 -9.14 0.34
N PHE A 71 3.72 -8.35 0.51
CA PHE A 71 2.56 -8.36 -0.36
C PHE A 71 2.92 -7.98 -1.80
N SER A 72 3.68 -6.89 -1.98
CA SER A 72 4.17 -6.48 -3.29
C SER A 72 5.00 -7.58 -3.95
N ALA A 73 5.91 -8.21 -3.21
CA ALA A 73 6.73 -9.31 -3.71
C ALA A 73 5.92 -10.55 -4.12
N LEU A 74 4.74 -10.77 -3.53
CA LEU A 74 3.84 -11.87 -3.90
C LEU A 74 3.03 -11.56 -5.17
N VAL A 75 2.68 -10.28 -5.36
CA VAL A 75 1.84 -9.82 -6.49
C VAL A 75 2.67 -9.56 -7.74
N THR A 76 3.85 -8.96 -7.60
CA THR A 76 4.77 -8.72 -8.70
C THR A 76 5.65 -9.94 -8.93
N PRO A 77 5.95 -10.33 -10.18
CA PRO A 77 6.92 -11.38 -10.45
C PRO A 77 8.26 -11.02 -9.80
N ALA A 78 8.88 -11.97 -9.09
CA ALA A 78 10.07 -11.76 -8.25
C ALA A 78 11.32 -11.25 -8.99
N ALA A 79 11.28 -11.14 -10.33
CA ALA A 79 12.40 -10.73 -11.16
C ALA A 79 12.47 -9.22 -11.47
N ASP A 80 11.44 -8.44 -11.14
CA ASP A 80 11.43 -6.99 -11.42
C ASP A 80 11.30 -6.13 -10.16
N LEU A 81 12.47 -5.75 -9.61
CA LEU A 81 12.58 -4.81 -8.49
C LEU A 81 11.93 -3.45 -8.80
N MET A 82 11.96 -2.98 -10.05
CA MET A 82 11.38 -1.68 -10.41
C MET A 82 9.87 -1.69 -10.30
N SER A 83 9.21 -2.71 -10.85
CA SER A 83 7.76 -2.88 -10.71
C SER A 83 7.33 -3.04 -9.25
N MET A 84 8.16 -3.70 -8.43
CA MET A 84 7.90 -3.82 -6.98
C MET A 84 7.95 -2.46 -6.28
N PHE A 85 8.99 -1.64 -6.52
CA PHE A 85 9.08 -0.30 -5.93
C PHE A 85 7.94 0.61 -6.39
N LEU A 86 7.49 0.47 -7.64
CA LEU A 86 6.35 1.22 -8.17
C LEU A 86 5.05 0.94 -7.39
N LEU A 87 4.91 -0.23 -6.77
CA LEU A 87 3.76 -0.61 -5.94
C LEU A 87 4.00 -0.25 -4.45
N VAL A 88 5.19 -0.54 -3.92
CA VAL A 88 5.52 -0.29 -2.51
C VAL A 88 5.46 1.20 -2.17
N VAL A 89 6.03 2.06 -3.02
CA VAL A 89 6.09 3.51 -2.78
C VAL A 89 4.70 4.13 -2.56
N PRO A 90 3.71 3.97 -3.46
CA PRO A 90 2.38 4.53 -3.24
C PRO A 90 1.66 3.88 -2.04
N MET A 91 1.87 2.58 -1.77
CA MET A 91 1.28 1.94 -0.59
C MET A 91 1.81 2.51 0.73
N VAL A 92 3.12 2.68 0.84
CA VAL A 92 3.74 3.29 2.03
C VAL A 92 3.27 4.73 2.18
N LEU A 93 3.18 5.48 1.09
CA LEU A 93 2.69 6.85 1.10
C LEU A 93 1.22 6.92 1.55
N LEU A 94 0.36 6.02 1.08
CA LEU A 94 -1.03 5.88 1.55
C LEU A 94 -1.10 5.54 3.04
N TYR A 95 -0.24 4.64 3.52
CA TYR A 95 -0.15 4.30 4.94
C TYR A 95 0.26 5.50 5.81
N LEU A 96 1.24 6.29 5.36
CA LEU A 96 1.65 7.51 6.05
C LEU A 96 0.54 8.58 6.06
N MET A 97 -0.18 8.75 4.94
CA MET A 97 -1.34 9.64 4.89
C MET A 97 -2.46 9.15 5.83
N ALA A 98 -2.73 7.86 5.85
CA ALA A 98 -3.69 7.24 6.77
C ALA A 98 -3.34 7.51 8.23
N LEU A 99 -2.06 7.32 8.59
CA LEU A 99 -1.55 7.63 9.92
C LEU A 99 -1.70 9.11 10.27
N GLY A 100 -1.40 10.02 9.34
CA GLY A 100 -1.56 11.46 9.53
C GLY A 100 -3.02 11.86 9.79
N ILE A 101 -3.96 11.29 9.02
CA ILE A 101 -5.40 11.53 9.19
C ILE A 101 -5.87 11.00 10.54
N ALA A 102 -5.50 9.77 10.89
CA ALA A 102 -5.81 9.15 12.18
C ALA A 102 -5.31 10.00 13.35
N TRP A 103 -4.07 10.51 13.27
CA TRP A 103 -3.48 11.33 14.32
C TRP A 103 -4.21 12.68 14.52
N ILE A 104 -4.60 13.34 13.42
CA ILE A 104 -5.41 14.56 13.47
C ILE A 104 -6.79 14.28 14.07
N HIS A 105 -7.41 13.15 13.70
CA HIS A 105 -8.71 12.74 14.22
C HIS A 105 -8.68 12.52 15.73
N ASP A 106 -7.73 11.72 16.23
CA ASP A 106 -7.57 11.45 17.66
C ASP A 106 -7.32 12.74 18.44
N ARG A 107 -6.43 13.61 17.96
CA ARG A 107 -6.15 14.90 18.61
C ARG A 107 -7.36 15.83 18.65
N ARG A 108 -8.24 15.79 17.66
CA ARG A 108 -9.50 16.55 17.66
C ARG A 108 -10.50 15.97 18.65
N LYS A 109 -10.59 14.64 18.76
CA LYS A 109 -11.45 13.94 19.71
C LYS A 109 -11.05 14.26 21.16
N ASP A 110 -9.76 14.15 21.48
CA ASP A 110 -9.24 14.44 22.83
C ASP A 110 -9.51 15.89 23.25
N ARG A 111 -9.38 16.85 22.32
CA ARG A 111 -9.68 18.27 22.58
C ARG A 111 -11.16 18.52 22.88
N ARG A 112 -12.08 17.81 22.21
CA ARG A 112 -13.53 17.94 22.45
C ARG A 112 -13.89 17.38 23.83
N LEU A 113 -13.42 16.19 24.15
CA LEU A 113 -13.59 15.58 25.48
C LEU A 113 -13.06 16.47 26.61
N ALA A 114 -11.88 17.07 26.43
CA ALA A 114 -11.32 17.99 27.42
C ALA A 114 -12.13 19.29 27.60
N ALA A 115 -12.80 19.77 26.54
CA ALA A 115 -13.67 20.94 26.62
C ALA A 115 -15.00 20.63 27.33
N GLU A 116 -15.58 19.45 27.08
CA GLU A 116 -16.79 18.97 27.77
C GLU A 116 -16.54 18.80 29.27
N LEU A 117 -15.42 18.18 29.66
CA LEU A 117 -15.06 17.99 31.08
C LEU A 117 -14.86 19.31 31.82
N LYS A 118 -14.38 20.37 31.16
CA LYS A 118 -14.25 21.72 31.75
C LYS A 118 -15.56 22.48 31.89
N GLY A 119 -16.61 22.09 31.17
CA GLY A 119 -17.94 22.70 31.30
C GLY A 119 -18.79 22.10 32.40
N VAL A 120 -18.39 20.94 32.94
CA VAL A 120 -19.11 20.19 33.98
C VAL A 120 -18.57 20.48 35.39
N ILE A 121 -17.35 21.00 35.53
CA ILE A 121 -16.68 21.35 36.79
C ILE A 121 -16.67 22.87 36.95
#